data_AF-A0A3P7MVW5-F1
#
_entry.id   AF-A0A3P7MVW5-F1
#
_cell.length_a   1.000
_cell.length_b   1.000
_cell.length_c   1.000
_cell.angle_alpha   90.00
_cell.angle_beta   90.00
_cell.angle_gamma   90.00
#
_symmetry.space_group_name_H-M   'P 1'
#
loop_
_entity.id
_entity.type
_entity.pdbx_description
1 polymer ?
#
loop_
_entity_poly.entity_id
_entity_poly.type
_entity_poly.pdbx_seq_one_letter_code
_entity_poly.pdbx_strand_id
1 'polypeptide(L)'
;MVEALTSGIRLSISDVLPLCRELLRSGGEEEQTRLCYRLARTNFINLTTDLLKGDFSQDLCPWTCAMEYCDALLLVLSRTLLLDCAENEDLVTKVISAHLVLACRIQDRYILSMEVASRTAKTGQRFVKLYRSALEKLANLCKKFHGLTALTLESQWFLQIFVTDFEELSLAMLEYLHSILDYEEAGAVKNEAVYTQISRQRLIIILDEVVYALSRDCSDDLFIQSVRFLCRMIEKAEKVRETILSRYRGLNVFLLRRLAAAGTQRTDLAVPNEKLFTQTLELLKYTRNAEIAVRIPREGLAEVHREASQEVAVRQKMANRGKSED
;
A
#
# COMPACT_ATOMS: atom_id res chain seq x y z
N MET A 1 -29.88 -16.65 -21.26
CA MET A 1 -30.17 -15.76 -22.40
C MET A 1 -28.92 -15.70 -23.27
N VAL A 2 -28.56 -16.84 -23.86
CA VAL A 2 -27.32 -16.99 -24.63
C VAL A 2 -27.73 -17.35 -26.05
N GLU A 3 -28.03 -16.33 -26.84
CA GLU A 3 -27.94 -16.43 -28.29
C GLU A 3 -26.75 -15.59 -28.76
N ALA A 4 -26.12 -16.07 -29.83
CA ALA A 4 -24.80 -15.73 -30.33
C ALA A 4 -24.44 -14.23 -30.24
N LEU A 5 -23.58 -13.86 -29.28
CA LEU A 5 -22.88 -12.57 -29.34
C LEU A 5 -21.84 -12.64 -30.47
N THR A 6 -22.19 -12.14 -31.66
CA THR A 6 -21.31 -11.90 -32.81
C THR A 6 -20.58 -10.55 -32.68
N SER A 7 -19.49 -10.38 -33.42
CA SER A 7 -18.79 -9.09 -33.52
C SER A 7 -19.74 -8.02 -34.06
N GLY A 8 -19.98 -6.96 -33.29
CA GLY A 8 -20.89 -5.86 -33.67
C GLY A 8 -22.14 -5.71 -32.80
N ILE A 9 -22.42 -6.63 -31.87
CA ILE A 9 -23.52 -6.44 -30.91
C ILE A 9 -23.15 -5.39 -29.86
N ARG A 10 -24.00 -4.37 -29.77
CA ARG A 10 -23.97 -3.39 -28.68
C ARG A 10 -24.79 -3.93 -27.51
N LEU A 11 -24.10 -4.21 -26.41
CA LEU A 11 -24.71 -4.50 -25.12
C LEU A 11 -25.37 -3.23 -24.57
N SER A 12 -26.39 -3.45 -23.74
CA SER A 12 -27.01 -2.43 -22.88
C SER A 12 -26.44 -2.49 -21.46
N ILE A 13 -26.73 -1.49 -20.63
CA ILE A 13 -26.30 -1.46 -19.22
C ILE A 13 -26.84 -2.66 -18.44
N SER A 14 -28.09 -3.07 -18.70
CA SER A 14 -28.72 -4.21 -18.02
C SER A 14 -28.05 -5.55 -18.31
N ASP A 15 -27.30 -5.65 -19.42
CA ASP A 15 -26.61 -6.89 -19.80
C ASP A 15 -25.29 -7.08 -19.05
N VAL A 16 -24.69 -6.01 -18.53
CA VAL A 16 -23.32 -6.05 -18.00
C VAL A 16 -23.20 -6.94 -16.76
N LEU A 17 -24.02 -6.73 -15.73
CA LEU A 17 -23.91 -7.49 -14.48
C LEU A 17 -24.18 -9.00 -14.66
N PRO A 18 -25.22 -9.44 -15.39
CA PRO A 18 -25.39 -10.86 -15.70
C PRO A 18 -24.15 -11.47 -16.38
N LEU A 19 -23.56 -10.77 -17.35
CA LEU A 19 -22.36 -11.23 -18.06
C LEU A 19 -21.11 -11.28 -17.16
N CYS A 20 -20.93 -10.30 -16.26
CA CYS A 20 -19.87 -10.36 -15.25
C CYS A 20 -20.02 -11.62 -14.38
N ARG A 21 -21.24 -11.91 -13.91
CA ARG A 21 -21.51 -13.07 -13.06
C ARG A 21 -21.33 -14.40 -13.79
N GLU A 22 -21.73 -14.47 -15.06
CA GLU A 22 -21.49 -15.62 -15.92
C GLU A 22 -19.99 -15.88 -16.07
N LEU A 23 -19.23 -14.82 -16.37
CA LEU A 23 -17.77 -14.89 -16.51
C LEU A 23 -17.08 -15.36 -15.22
N LEU A 24 -17.50 -14.82 -14.08
CA LEU A 24 -16.93 -15.15 -12.77
C LEU A 24 -17.31 -16.55 -12.27
N ARG A 25 -18.42 -17.12 -12.77
CA ARG A 25 -18.91 -18.47 -12.39
C ARG A 25 -18.57 -19.56 -13.40
N SER A 26 -17.98 -19.20 -14.54
CA SER A 26 -17.59 -20.15 -15.59
C SER A 26 -16.61 -21.18 -15.01
N GLY A 27 -17.03 -22.45 -14.95
CA GLY A 27 -16.28 -23.52 -14.27
C GLY A 27 -15.11 -24.09 -15.08
N GLY A 28 -15.01 -23.79 -16.38
CA GLY A 28 -13.97 -24.27 -17.28
C GLY A 28 -13.12 -23.13 -17.87
N GLU A 29 -11.80 -23.29 -17.87
CA GLU A 29 -10.85 -22.29 -18.39
C GLU A 29 -11.08 -21.99 -19.87
N GLU A 30 -11.43 -23.00 -20.68
CA GLU A 30 -11.69 -22.85 -22.11
C GLU A 30 -12.97 -22.04 -22.38
N GLU A 31 -14.04 -22.31 -21.63
CA GLU A 31 -15.31 -21.58 -21.73
C GLU A 31 -15.15 -20.12 -21.29
N GLN A 32 -14.48 -19.91 -20.16
CA GLN A 32 -14.17 -18.57 -19.65
C GLN A 32 -13.32 -17.79 -20.67
N THR A 33 -12.28 -18.42 -21.24
CA THR A 33 -11.44 -17.79 -22.26
C THR A 33 -12.25 -17.41 -23.49
N ARG A 34 -13.10 -18.33 -24.00
CA ARG A 34 -13.98 -18.06 -25.14
C ARG A 34 -14.95 -16.91 -24.85
N LEU A 35 -15.50 -16.82 -23.64
CA LEU A 35 -16.37 -15.72 -23.22
C LEU A 35 -15.60 -14.40 -23.16
N CYS A 36 -14.39 -14.37 -22.59
CA CYS A 36 -13.55 -13.18 -22.58
C CYS A 36 -13.32 -12.63 -24.00
N TYR A 37 -12.89 -13.47 -24.95
CA TYR A 37 -12.67 -13.06 -26.35
C TYR A 37 -13.94 -12.53 -27.02
N ARG A 38 -15.11 -13.08 -26.69
CA ARG A 38 -16.39 -12.55 -27.18
C ARG A 38 -16.68 -11.18 -26.60
N LEU A 39 -16.57 -11.01 -25.28
CA LEU A 39 -16.85 -9.75 -24.60
C LEU A 39 -15.92 -8.62 -25.05
N ALA A 40 -14.63 -8.91 -25.25
CA ALA A 40 -13.66 -7.94 -25.74
C ALA A 40 -13.98 -7.38 -27.14
N ARG A 41 -14.79 -8.09 -27.95
CA ARG A 41 -15.26 -7.65 -29.28
C ARG A 41 -16.56 -6.85 -29.25
N THR A 42 -17.07 -6.52 -28.05
CA THR A 42 -18.28 -5.73 -27.83
C THR A 42 -17.96 -4.43 -27.10
N ASN A 43 -18.96 -3.62 -26.78
CA ASN A 43 -18.82 -2.46 -25.90
C ASN A 43 -18.76 -2.81 -24.40
N PHE A 44 -18.61 -4.10 -24.03
CA PHE A 44 -18.58 -4.56 -22.64
C PHE A 44 -17.56 -3.81 -21.78
N ILE A 45 -16.30 -3.69 -22.24
CA ILE A 45 -15.25 -3.06 -21.45
C ILE A 45 -15.61 -1.59 -21.18
N ASN A 46 -16.02 -0.84 -22.22
CA ASN A 46 -16.41 0.56 -22.09
C ASN A 46 -17.59 0.73 -21.13
N LEU A 47 -18.68 -0.04 -21.30
CA LEU A 47 -19.84 0.04 -20.42
C LEU A 47 -19.49 -0.29 -18.97
N THR A 48 -18.67 -1.33 -18.75
CA THR A 48 -18.26 -1.73 -17.41
C THR A 48 -17.40 -0.65 -16.76
N THR A 49 -16.47 -0.04 -17.51
CA THR A 49 -15.66 1.09 -17.01
C THR A 49 -16.50 2.33 -16.70
N ASP A 50 -17.56 2.59 -17.45
CA ASP A 50 -18.44 3.72 -17.17
C ASP A 50 -19.35 3.47 -15.95
N LEU A 51 -19.82 2.23 -15.78
CA LEU A 51 -20.54 1.82 -14.58
C LEU A 51 -19.68 1.93 -13.32
N LEU A 52 -18.40 1.57 -13.39
CA LEU A 52 -17.44 1.69 -12.29
C LEU A 52 -17.24 3.13 -11.79
N LYS A 53 -17.47 4.14 -12.64
CA LYS A 53 -17.37 5.56 -12.25
C LYS A 53 -18.62 6.05 -11.50
N GLY A 54 -19.68 5.25 -11.46
CA GLY A 54 -20.93 5.55 -10.79
C GLY A 54 -20.85 5.50 -9.26
N ASP A 55 -21.93 5.94 -8.60
CA ASP A 55 -22.07 5.86 -7.15
C ASP A 55 -23.03 4.72 -6.75
N PHE A 56 -22.47 3.69 -6.12
CA PHE A 56 -23.18 2.47 -5.73
C PHE A 56 -23.93 2.59 -4.39
N SER A 57 -24.08 3.82 -3.87
CA SER A 57 -24.83 4.08 -2.63
C SER A 57 -26.29 4.47 -2.87
N GLN A 58 -26.67 4.85 -4.10
CA GLN A 58 -27.94 5.55 -4.36
C GLN A 58 -29.04 4.76 -5.09
N ASP A 59 -28.80 3.59 -5.72
CA ASP A 59 -29.81 2.53 -6.02
C ASP A 59 -29.31 1.50 -7.07
N LEU A 60 -30.11 0.42 -7.26
CA LEU A 60 -30.04 -0.72 -8.21
C LEU A 60 -28.89 -1.73 -8.07
N CYS A 61 -27.66 -1.33 -7.71
CA CYS A 61 -26.56 -2.28 -7.49
C CYS A 61 -25.73 -1.95 -6.25
N PRO A 62 -25.60 -2.87 -5.28
CA PRO A 62 -24.73 -2.66 -4.12
C PRO A 62 -23.25 -2.55 -4.53
N TRP A 63 -22.43 -1.97 -3.66
CA TRP A 63 -20.96 -1.91 -3.79
C TRP A 63 -20.28 -3.26 -4.11
N THR A 64 -20.90 -4.39 -3.78
CA THR A 64 -20.41 -5.72 -4.17
C THR A 64 -20.41 -5.91 -5.69
N CYS A 65 -21.36 -5.33 -6.41
CA CYS A 65 -21.37 -5.33 -7.88
C CYS A 65 -20.14 -4.64 -8.46
N ALA A 66 -19.68 -3.53 -7.85
CA ALA A 66 -18.48 -2.84 -8.32
C ALA A 66 -17.26 -3.75 -8.24
N MET A 67 -17.15 -4.59 -7.20
CA MET A 67 -16.08 -5.58 -7.10
C MET A 67 -16.20 -6.66 -8.19
N GLU A 68 -17.42 -7.13 -8.48
CA GLU A 68 -17.68 -8.06 -9.58
C GLU A 68 -17.28 -7.46 -10.94
N TYR A 69 -17.51 -6.16 -11.15
CA TYR A 69 -17.07 -5.44 -12.35
C TYR A 69 -15.55 -5.37 -12.46
N CYS A 70 -14.86 -5.02 -11.37
CA CYS A 70 -13.39 -5.01 -11.33
C CYS A 70 -12.81 -6.39 -11.66
N ASP A 71 -13.34 -7.45 -11.06
CA ASP A 71 -12.89 -8.83 -11.29
C ASP A 71 -13.15 -9.29 -12.73
N ALA A 72 -14.33 -8.98 -13.27
CA ALA A 72 -14.66 -9.29 -14.65
C ALA A 72 -13.73 -8.55 -15.64
N LEU A 73 -13.44 -7.27 -15.40
CA LEU A 73 -12.49 -6.51 -16.23
C LEU A 73 -11.09 -7.11 -16.17
N LEU A 74 -10.58 -7.45 -14.98
CA LEU A 74 -9.29 -8.11 -14.83
C LEU A 74 -9.23 -9.43 -15.62
N LEU A 75 -10.27 -10.26 -15.53
CA LEU A 75 -10.36 -11.51 -16.27
C LEU A 75 -10.41 -11.29 -17.79
N VAL A 76 -11.24 -10.37 -18.28
CA VAL A 76 -11.31 -10.07 -19.72
C VAL A 76 -9.98 -9.57 -20.23
N LEU A 77 -9.38 -8.57 -19.58
CA LEU A 77 -8.10 -8.00 -20.00
C LEU A 77 -7.00 -9.05 -19.98
N SER A 78 -6.88 -9.84 -18.91
CA SER A 78 -5.82 -10.83 -18.76
C SER A 78 -5.86 -11.97 -19.79
N ARG A 79 -7.03 -12.23 -20.38
CA ARG A 79 -7.24 -13.30 -21.36
C ARG A 79 -7.27 -12.81 -22.81
N THR A 80 -7.50 -11.53 -23.04
CA THR A 80 -7.71 -10.97 -24.40
C THR A 80 -6.66 -9.98 -24.83
N LEU A 81 -6.00 -9.29 -23.89
CA LEU A 81 -4.85 -8.46 -24.20
C LEU A 81 -3.59 -9.33 -24.18
N LEU A 82 -3.26 -9.89 -25.35
CA LEU A 82 -1.91 -10.39 -25.62
C LEU A 82 -0.99 -9.18 -25.76
N LEU A 83 -0.31 -8.81 -24.67
CA LEU A 83 1.03 -8.22 -24.66
C LEU A 83 1.33 -7.17 -25.76
N ASP A 84 0.55 -6.09 -25.83
CA ASP A 84 1.16 -4.79 -26.15
C ASP A 84 0.30 -3.63 -25.58
N CYS A 85 0.79 -3.01 -24.50
CA CYS A 85 0.12 -1.87 -23.88
C CYS A 85 0.09 -0.65 -24.81
N ALA A 86 1.01 -0.57 -25.78
CA ALA A 86 1.08 0.54 -26.73
C ALA A 86 -0.11 0.55 -27.71
N GLU A 87 -0.58 -0.62 -28.17
CA GLU A 87 -1.71 -0.68 -29.11
C GLU A 87 -3.07 -0.46 -28.45
N ASN A 88 -3.15 -0.66 -27.12
CA ASN A 88 -4.39 -0.57 -26.35
C ASN A 88 -4.32 0.49 -25.22
N GLU A 89 -3.38 1.43 -25.31
CA GLU A 89 -3.04 2.38 -24.25
C GLU A 89 -4.27 3.16 -23.74
N ASP A 90 -5.12 3.60 -24.66
CA ASP A 90 -6.34 4.36 -24.34
C ASP A 90 -7.36 3.50 -23.56
N LEU A 91 -7.53 2.23 -23.94
CA LEU A 91 -8.43 1.31 -23.25
C LEU A 91 -7.92 1.02 -21.84
N VAL A 92 -6.63 0.75 -21.71
CA VAL A 92 -6.05 0.39 -20.41
C VAL A 92 -6.05 1.59 -19.47
N THR A 93 -5.73 2.79 -19.97
CA THR A 93 -5.84 4.04 -19.21
C THR A 93 -7.26 4.29 -18.72
N LYS A 94 -8.27 4.01 -19.55
CA LYS A 94 -9.69 4.08 -19.15
C LYS A 94 -10.03 3.12 -18.02
N VAL A 95 -9.52 1.88 -18.07
CA VAL A 95 -9.75 0.89 -17.02
C VAL A 95 -9.09 1.31 -15.70
N ILE A 96 -7.83 1.75 -15.73
CA ILE A 96 -7.13 2.25 -14.54
C ILE A 96 -7.89 3.45 -13.95
N SER A 97 -8.25 4.42 -14.78
CA SER A 97 -8.99 5.59 -14.34
C SER A 97 -10.33 5.20 -13.71
N ALA A 98 -11.04 4.21 -14.27
CA ALA A 98 -12.29 3.73 -13.68
C ALA A 98 -12.10 3.10 -12.29
N HIS A 99 -11.03 2.31 -12.10
CA HIS A 99 -10.71 1.73 -10.79
C HIS A 99 -10.31 2.79 -9.76
N LEU A 100 -9.51 3.78 -10.16
CA LEU A 100 -9.13 4.89 -9.28
C LEU A 100 -10.34 5.77 -8.92
N VAL A 101 -11.20 6.07 -9.89
CA VAL A 101 -12.45 6.82 -9.63
C VAL A 101 -13.35 6.03 -8.67
N LEU A 102 -13.49 4.71 -8.84
CA LEU A 102 -14.22 3.88 -7.88
C LEU A 102 -13.64 4.03 -6.47
N ALA A 103 -12.31 3.95 -6.32
CA ALA A 103 -11.65 4.13 -5.03
C ALA A 103 -11.93 5.52 -4.43
N CYS A 104 -11.91 6.59 -5.25
CA CYS A 104 -12.30 7.95 -4.83
C CYS A 104 -13.72 7.94 -4.28
N ARG A 105 -14.68 7.32 -4.98
CA ARG A 105 -16.08 7.27 -4.54
C ARG A 105 -16.25 6.52 -3.23
N ILE A 106 -15.52 5.42 -3.04
CA ILE A 106 -15.55 4.67 -1.78
C ILE A 106 -14.99 5.53 -0.63
N GLN A 107 -13.87 6.24 -0.87
CA GLN A 107 -13.29 7.17 0.09
C GLN A 107 -14.26 8.32 0.41
N ASP A 108 -14.85 8.99 -0.58
CA ASP A 108 -15.84 10.05 -0.36
C ASP A 108 -16.99 9.56 0.53
N ARG A 109 -17.48 8.33 0.29
CA ARG A 109 -18.54 7.73 1.11
C ARG A 109 -18.07 7.36 2.51
N TYR A 110 -16.81 6.99 2.69
CA TYR A 110 -16.21 6.84 4.02
C TYR A 110 -16.15 8.19 4.74
N ILE A 111 -15.65 9.25 4.12
CA ILE A 111 -15.54 10.60 4.71
C ILE A 111 -16.92 11.10 5.14
N LEU A 112 -17.90 11.05 4.24
CA LEU A 112 -19.29 11.37 4.55
C LEU A 112 -19.88 10.49 5.66
N SER A 113 -19.37 9.27 5.84
CA SER A 113 -19.79 8.40 6.93
C SER A 113 -19.24 8.80 8.30
N MET A 114 -18.10 9.50 8.32
CA MET A 114 -17.45 9.99 9.54
C MET A 114 -18.02 11.35 9.97
N GLU A 115 -18.47 12.18 9.02
CA GLU A 115 -19.02 13.52 9.29
C GLU A 115 -20.46 13.50 9.82
N VAL A 116 -21.23 12.46 9.49
CA VAL A 116 -22.66 12.39 9.85
C VAL A 116 -22.83 11.71 11.21
N ALA A 117 -23.26 12.48 12.21
CA ALA A 117 -23.44 12.04 13.61
C ALA A 117 -24.36 10.82 13.83
N SER A 118 -25.19 10.44 12.84
CA SER A 118 -26.09 9.28 12.92
C SER A 118 -25.49 7.97 12.39
N ARG A 119 -24.27 7.99 11.82
CA ARG A 119 -23.64 6.78 11.27
C ARG A 119 -22.73 6.12 12.30
N THR A 120 -22.87 4.80 12.43
CA THR A 120 -22.12 4.00 13.40
C THR A 120 -20.71 3.68 12.91
N ALA A 121 -19.76 3.44 13.82
CA ALA A 121 -18.40 2.97 13.50
C ALA A 121 -18.38 1.73 12.56
N LYS A 122 -19.42 0.89 12.59
CA LYS A 122 -19.58 -0.27 11.70
C LYS A 122 -19.71 0.14 10.22
N THR A 123 -20.30 1.29 9.94
CA THR A 123 -20.47 1.81 8.58
C THR A 123 -19.12 2.28 8.00
N GLY A 124 -18.31 2.99 8.78
CA GLY A 124 -16.95 3.39 8.39
C GLY A 124 -16.07 2.17 8.10
N GLN A 125 -16.07 1.17 8.99
CA GLN A 125 -15.32 -0.08 8.78
C GLN A 125 -15.72 -0.82 7.50
N ARG A 126 -16.99 -0.78 7.10
CA ARG A 126 -17.44 -1.37 5.83
C ARG A 126 -16.78 -0.68 4.64
N PHE A 127 -16.71 0.65 4.62
CA PHE A 127 -16.08 1.38 3.53
C PHE A 127 -14.56 1.20 3.51
N VAL A 128 -13.89 1.10 4.66
CA VAL A 128 -12.46 0.74 4.72
C VAL A 128 -12.21 -0.64 4.09
N LYS A 129 -13.06 -1.63 4.37
CA LYS A 129 -12.95 -2.96 3.73
C LYS A 129 -13.16 -2.91 2.21
N LEU A 130 -14.16 -2.15 1.76
CA LEU A 130 -14.42 -1.95 0.33
C LEU A 130 -13.24 -1.25 -0.35
N TYR A 131 -12.67 -0.24 0.31
CA TYR A 131 -11.53 0.53 -0.18
C TYR A 131 -10.29 -0.36 -0.34
N ARG A 132 -9.95 -1.14 0.69
CA ARG A 132 -8.88 -2.15 0.61
C ARG A 132 -9.11 -3.14 -0.53
N SER A 133 -10.34 -3.63 -0.69
CA SER A 133 -10.66 -4.55 -1.78
C SER A 133 -10.48 -3.90 -3.16
N ALA A 134 -10.92 -2.64 -3.34
CA ALA A 134 -10.72 -1.91 -4.59
C ALA A 134 -9.23 -1.71 -4.91
N LEU A 135 -8.42 -1.35 -3.91
CA LEU A 135 -6.97 -1.22 -4.06
C LEU A 135 -6.30 -2.57 -4.36
N GLU A 136 -6.76 -3.67 -3.76
CA GLU A 136 -6.28 -5.02 -4.07
C GLU A 136 -6.58 -5.40 -5.52
N LYS A 137 -7.78 -5.09 -6.04
CA LYS A 137 -8.10 -5.31 -7.46
C LYS A 137 -7.20 -4.49 -8.38
N LEU A 138 -6.92 -3.24 -8.01
CA LEU A 138 -5.99 -2.38 -8.73
C LEU A 138 -4.54 -2.90 -8.68
N ALA A 139 -4.09 -3.42 -7.53
CA ALA A 139 -2.78 -4.05 -7.39
C ALA A 139 -2.66 -5.30 -8.27
N ASN A 140 -3.71 -6.12 -8.33
CA ASN A 140 -3.76 -7.29 -9.21
C ASN A 140 -3.68 -6.91 -10.70
N LEU A 141 -4.32 -5.80 -11.11
CA LEU A 141 -4.16 -5.24 -12.45
C LEU A 141 -2.70 -4.82 -12.71
N CYS A 142 -2.10 -4.04 -11.80
CA CYS A 142 -0.72 -3.58 -11.97
C CYS A 142 0.29 -4.75 -12.00
N LYS A 143 0.08 -5.76 -11.14
CA LYS A 143 0.88 -6.98 -11.12
C LYS A 143 0.76 -7.77 -12.44
N LYS A 144 -0.43 -7.83 -13.03
CA LYS A 144 -0.66 -8.55 -14.29
C LYS A 144 -0.11 -7.80 -15.50
N PHE A 145 -0.05 -6.47 -15.41
CA PHE A 145 0.35 -5.57 -16.49
C PHE A 145 1.36 -4.54 -15.98
N HIS A 146 2.65 -4.88 -16.00
CA HIS A 146 3.73 -4.08 -15.39
C HIS A 146 3.75 -2.59 -15.79
N GLY A 147 3.43 -2.26 -17.04
CA GLY A 147 3.37 -0.87 -17.52
C GLY A 147 2.30 -0.01 -16.85
N LEU A 148 1.34 -0.61 -16.14
CA LEU A 148 0.21 0.11 -15.56
C LEU A 148 0.53 0.72 -14.21
N THR A 149 1.58 0.25 -13.54
CA THR A 149 1.98 0.79 -12.24
C THR A 149 2.36 2.27 -12.38
N ALA A 150 3.21 2.61 -13.35
CA ALA A 150 3.63 3.98 -13.60
C ALA A 150 2.43 4.87 -13.98
N LEU A 151 1.57 4.40 -14.89
CA LEU A 151 0.35 5.11 -15.29
C LEU A 151 -0.60 5.35 -14.10
N THR A 152 -0.71 4.37 -13.21
CA THR A 152 -1.56 4.48 -12.02
C THR A 152 -1.01 5.54 -11.06
N LEU A 153 0.28 5.51 -10.76
CA LEU A 153 0.93 6.47 -9.85
C LEU A 153 0.99 7.90 -10.44
N GLU A 154 1.02 8.05 -11.76
CA GLU A 154 0.94 9.35 -12.45
C GLU A 154 -0.46 9.95 -12.47
N SER A 155 -1.49 9.13 -12.29
CA SER A 155 -2.89 9.57 -12.37
C SER A 155 -3.24 10.60 -11.30
N GLN A 156 -3.93 11.67 -11.69
CA GLN A 156 -4.49 12.65 -10.75
C GLN A 156 -5.46 11.99 -9.74
N TRP A 157 -6.17 10.93 -10.15
CA TRP A 157 -7.09 10.22 -9.29
C TRP A 157 -6.35 9.43 -8.20
N PHE A 158 -5.14 8.94 -8.48
CA PHE A 158 -4.31 8.29 -7.47
C PHE A 158 -3.95 9.27 -6.35
N LEU A 159 -3.57 10.51 -6.68
CA LEU A 159 -3.28 11.52 -5.66
C LEU A 159 -4.48 11.83 -4.79
N GLN A 160 -5.66 11.95 -5.41
CA GLN A 160 -6.89 12.26 -4.71
C GLN A 160 -7.19 11.22 -3.63
N ILE A 161 -6.92 9.94 -3.92
CA ILE A 161 -7.13 8.87 -2.94
C ILE A 161 -5.96 8.67 -1.97
N PHE A 162 -4.77 9.07 -2.38
CA PHE A 162 -3.55 8.90 -1.60
C PHE A 162 -3.39 9.94 -0.50
N VAL A 163 -3.71 11.21 -0.78
CA VAL A 163 -3.61 12.31 0.19
C VAL A 163 -4.86 12.31 1.08
N THR A 164 -4.71 11.87 2.32
CA THR A 164 -5.84 11.69 3.24
C THR A 164 -5.40 11.80 4.70
N ASP A 165 -6.19 12.49 5.51
CA ASP A 165 -5.94 12.63 6.96
C ASP A 165 -6.44 11.43 7.78
N PHE A 166 -7.23 10.54 7.16
CA PHE A 166 -7.82 9.36 7.79
C PHE A 166 -6.85 8.18 7.80
N GLU A 167 -6.43 7.79 9.00
CA GLU A 167 -5.37 6.81 9.23
C GLU A 167 -5.66 5.45 8.58
N GLU A 168 -6.89 4.95 8.67
CA GLU A 168 -7.25 3.65 8.13
C GLU A 168 -7.18 3.59 6.60
N LEU A 169 -7.40 4.74 5.94
CA LEU A 169 -7.24 4.88 4.49
C LEU A 169 -5.76 5.03 4.12
N SER A 170 -4.97 5.80 4.88
CA SER A 170 -3.52 5.90 4.70
C SER A 170 -2.84 4.53 4.83
N LEU A 171 -3.27 3.72 5.81
CA LEU A 171 -2.80 2.35 5.99
C LEU A 171 -3.14 1.48 4.77
N ALA A 172 -4.37 1.54 4.26
CA ALA A 172 -4.77 0.79 3.07
C ALA A 172 -3.95 1.21 1.82
N MET A 173 -3.63 2.50 1.69
CA MET A 173 -2.76 2.98 0.62
C MET A 173 -1.31 2.52 0.77
N LEU A 174 -0.76 2.48 1.98
CA LEU A 174 0.58 1.93 2.21
C LEU A 174 0.62 0.42 1.96
N GLU A 175 -0.42 -0.33 2.32
CA GLU A 175 -0.57 -1.75 1.96
C GLU A 175 -0.54 -1.94 0.43
N TYR A 176 -1.25 -1.08 -0.30
CA TYR A 176 -1.23 -1.06 -1.77
C TYR A 176 0.16 -0.75 -2.34
N LEU A 177 0.84 0.29 -1.85
CA LEU A 177 2.18 0.65 -2.29
C LEU A 177 3.23 -0.43 -1.96
N HIS A 178 3.08 -1.11 -0.81
CA HIS A 178 3.89 -2.27 -0.47
C HIS A 178 3.65 -3.44 -1.40
N SER A 179 2.38 -3.73 -1.74
CA SER A 179 2.04 -4.75 -2.72
C SER A 179 2.68 -4.44 -4.08
N ILE A 180 2.69 -3.17 -4.48
CA ILE A 180 3.40 -2.70 -5.67
C ILE A 180 4.89 -3.05 -5.63
N LEU A 181 5.56 -2.65 -4.56
CA LEU A 181 6.98 -2.94 -4.40
C LEU A 181 7.25 -4.46 -4.38
N ASP A 182 6.40 -5.26 -3.74
CA ASP A 182 6.60 -6.71 -3.62
C ASP A 182 6.61 -7.41 -4.98
N TYR A 183 5.68 -7.08 -5.89
CA TYR A 183 5.66 -7.75 -7.19
C TYR A 183 6.72 -7.22 -8.15
N GLU A 184 7.08 -5.93 -8.06
CA GLU A 184 8.22 -5.38 -8.82
C GLU A 184 9.54 -6.05 -8.40
N GLU A 185 9.67 -6.51 -7.14
CA GLU A 185 10.82 -7.29 -6.67
C GLU A 185 10.78 -8.76 -7.14
N ALA A 186 9.58 -9.36 -7.22
CA ALA A 186 9.42 -10.77 -7.59
C ALA A 186 9.50 -11.01 -9.11
N GLY A 187 9.05 -10.04 -9.91
CA GLY A 187 9.25 -10.05 -11.35
C GLY A 187 10.70 -9.67 -11.64
N ALA A 188 11.51 -10.61 -12.14
CA ALA A 188 12.90 -10.38 -12.56
C ALA A 188 13.01 -9.45 -13.79
N VAL A 189 12.38 -8.28 -13.75
CA VAL A 189 12.43 -7.27 -14.78
C VAL A 189 13.54 -6.30 -14.40
N LYS A 190 14.69 -6.44 -15.05
CA LYS A 190 15.86 -5.54 -14.96
C LYS A 190 15.60 -4.10 -15.45
N ASN A 191 14.34 -3.70 -15.61
CA ASN A 191 14.00 -2.36 -16.07
C ASN A 191 13.78 -1.44 -14.87
N GLU A 192 14.16 -0.18 -15.04
CA GLU A 192 14.07 0.90 -14.06
C GLU A 192 12.89 0.74 -13.09
N ALA A 193 13.16 0.78 -11.78
CA ALA A 193 12.12 0.69 -10.76
C ALA A 193 10.96 1.66 -11.09
N VAL A 194 9.69 1.24 -10.96
CA VAL A 194 8.54 2.06 -11.38
C VAL A 194 8.59 3.50 -10.88
N TYR A 195 9.05 3.71 -9.65
CA TYR A 195 9.21 5.04 -9.04
C TYR A 195 10.26 5.94 -9.70
N THR A 196 11.06 5.41 -10.62
CA THR A 196 11.97 6.14 -11.50
C THR A 196 11.35 6.46 -12.87
N GLN A 197 10.25 5.80 -13.23
CA GLN A 197 9.49 6.03 -14.46
C GLN A 197 8.42 7.12 -14.29
N ILE A 198 7.96 7.37 -13.06
CA ILE A 198 7.07 8.49 -12.76
C ILE A 198 7.85 9.81 -12.73
N SER A 199 7.16 10.89 -13.02
CA SER A 199 7.63 12.26 -12.89
C SER A 199 8.15 12.53 -11.47
N ARG A 200 9.24 13.31 -11.39
CA ARG A 200 9.85 13.70 -10.12
C ARG A 200 8.84 14.39 -9.19
N GLN A 201 7.92 15.17 -9.74
CA GLN A 201 6.89 15.84 -8.95
C GLN A 201 5.95 14.83 -8.26
N ARG A 202 5.51 13.79 -8.98
CA ARG A 202 4.67 12.73 -8.39
C ARG A 202 5.40 11.96 -7.32
N LEU A 203 6.65 11.56 -7.58
CA LEU A 203 7.50 10.91 -6.59
C LEU A 203 7.62 11.77 -5.31
N ILE A 204 7.89 13.07 -5.45
CA ILE A 204 8.03 13.97 -4.31
C ILE A 204 6.73 14.04 -3.51
N ILE A 205 5.57 14.14 -4.15
CA ILE A 205 4.27 14.18 -3.44
C ILE A 205 4.03 12.87 -2.67
N ILE A 206 4.33 11.72 -3.29
CA ILE A 206 4.23 10.43 -2.60
C ILE A 206 5.11 10.41 -1.34
N LEU A 207 6.36 10.84 -1.49
CA LEU A 207 7.31 10.87 -0.38
C LEU A 207 6.95 11.90 0.69
N ASP A 208 6.49 13.10 0.30
CA ASP A 208 6.08 14.17 1.22
C ASP A 208 4.94 13.67 2.11
N GLU A 209 3.96 12.96 1.57
CA GLU A 209 2.83 12.44 2.35
C GLU A 209 3.24 11.31 3.31
N VAL A 210 4.12 10.39 2.88
CA VAL A 210 4.65 9.35 3.77
C VAL A 210 5.48 9.96 4.89
N VAL A 211 6.29 10.97 4.60
CA VAL A 211 7.08 11.68 5.62
C VAL A 211 6.18 12.52 6.52
N TYR A 212 5.13 13.13 5.99
CA TYR A 212 4.11 13.83 6.77
C TYR A 212 3.45 12.89 7.77
N ALA A 213 3.08 11.66 7.35
CA ALA A 213 2.53 10.63 8.22
C ALA A 213 3.48 10.26 9.39
N LEU A 214 4.80 10.30 9.19
CA LEU A 214 5.80 10.09 10.25
C LEU A 214 5.97 11.28 11.19
N SER A 215 5.64 12.49 10.72
CA SER A 215 5.81 13.73 11.48
C SER A 215 4.66 14.04 12.44
N ARG A 216 3.45 13.56 12.13
CA ARG A 216 2.25 13.69 12.96
C ARG A 216 2.22 12.64 14.07
N ASP A 217 1.35 12.87 15.05
CA ASP A 217 1.00 11.82 16.00
C ASP A 217 0.07 10.81 15.30
N CYS A 218 0.59 9.62 15.02
CA CYS A 218 -0.10 8.53 14.34
C CYS A 218 0.02 7.23 15.15
N SER A 219 -0.78 6.22 14.81
CA SER A 219 -0.61 4.89 15.39
C SER A 219 0.75 4.27 15.07
N ASP A 220 1.15 3.31 15.91
CA ASP A 220 2.35 2.51 15.67
C ASP A 220 2.31 1.78 14.33
N ASP A 221 1.12 1.32 13.91
CA ASP A 221 0.98 0.61 12.64
C ASP A 221 1.24 1.53 11.45
N LEU A 222 0.63 2.73 11.42
CA LEU A 222 0.87 3.68 10.33
C LEU A 222 2.34 4.11 10.30
N PHE A 223 2.93 4.36 11.46
CA PHE A 223 4.34 4.69 11.59
C PHE A 223 5.23 3.57 11.05
N ILE A 224 5.03 2.33 11.50
CA ILE A 224 5.82 1.16 11.10
C ILE A 224 5.75 0.92 9.59
N GLN A 225 4.55 0.99 8.99
CA GLN A 225 4.40 0.78 7.54
C GLN A 225 5.06 1.91 6.75
N SER A 226 4.92 3.17 7.20
CA SER A 226 5.57 4.32 6.56
C SER A 226 7.10 4.21 6.59
N VAL A 227 7.66 3.85 7.74
CA VAL A 227 9.10 3.61 7.91
C VAL A 227 9.57 2.49 6.99
N ARG A 228 8.86 1.36 6.98
CA ARG A 228 9.18 0.20 6.14
C ARG A 228 9.15 0.55 4.66
N PHE A 229 8.15 1.33 4.23
CA PHE A 229 8.04 1.80 2.85
C PHE A 229 9.25 2.63 2.46
N LEU A 230 9.65 3.60 3.29
CA LEU A 230 10.84 4.42 3.03
C LEU A 230 12.14 3.61 2.98
N CYS A 231 12.34 2.64 3.89
CA CYS A 231 13.50 1.74 3.84
C CYS A 231 13.59 1.02 2.50
N ARG A 232 12.48 0.42 2.05
CA ARG A 232 12.44 -0.30 0.77
C ARG A 232 12.72 0.63 -0.41
N MET A 233 12.17 1.84 -0.40
CA MET A 233 12.44 2.84 -1.46
C MET A 233 13.92 3.24 -1.52
N ILE A 234 14.57 3.42 -0.36
CA ILE A 234 16.00 3.73 -0.24
C ILE A 234 16.87 2.57 -0.74
N GLU A 235 16.51 1.33 -0.40
CA GLU A 235 17.28 0.14 -0.76
C GLU A 235 17.22 -0.18 -2.24
N LYS A 236 16.07 0.09 -2.89
CA LYS A 236 15.77 -0.45 -4.23
C LYS A 236 16.03 0.53 -5.37
N ALA A 237 16.02 1.83 -5.13
CA ALA A 237 16.13 2.82 -6.19
C ALA A 237 17.11 3.95 -5.83
N GLU A 238 18.32 3.93 -6.40
CA GLU A 238 19.38 4.90 -6.12
C GLU A 238 18.94 6.35 -6.31
N LYS A 239 18.26 6.68 -7.42
CA LYS A 239 17.73 8.03 -7.68
C LYS A 239 16.70 8.47 -6.61
N VAL A 240 15.90 7.52 -6.12
CA VAL A 240 14.89 7.77 -5.06
C VAL A 240 15.59 7.96 -3.72
N ARG A 241 16.59 7.12 -3.40
CA ARG A 241 17.44 7.25 -2.22
C ARG A 241 18.07 8.64 -2.13
N GLU A 242 18.70 9.11 -3.21
CA GLU A 242 19.30 10.45 -3.24
C GLU A 242 18.25 11.53 -2.99
N THR A 243 17.05 11.40 -3.58
CA THR A 243 15.94 12.32 -3.35
C THR A 243 15.51 12.33 -1.89
N ILE A 244 15.34 11.15 -1.26
CA ILE A 244 14.94 11.03 0.14
C ILE A 244 15.99 11.64 1.07
N LEU A 245 17.26 11.24 0.92
CA LEU A 245 18.34 11.66 1.80
C LEU A 245 18.67 13.15 1.66
N SER A 246 18.54 13.72 0.45
CA SER A 246 18.80 15.14 0.23
C SER A 246 17.66 16.04 0.72
N ARG A 247 16.40 15.64 0.50
CA ARG A 247 15.20 16.44 0.81
C ARG A 247 14.80 16.35 2.28
N TYR A 248 14.87 15.17 2.89
CA TYR A 248 14.32 14.93 4.24
C TYR A 248 15.43 14.82 5.30
N ARG A 249 16.34 15.80 5.36
CA ARG A 249 17.46 15.79 6.32
C ARG A 249 17.01 15.77 7.79
N GLY A 250 15.82 16.30 8.09
CA GLY A 250 15.23 16.28 9.43
C GLY A 250 14.53 14.97 9.82
N LEU A 251 14.51 13.95 8.94
CA LEU A 251 13.78 12.71 9.19
C LEU A 251 14.28 11.99 10.45
N ASN A 252 15.59 12.03 10.71
CA ASN A 252 16.21 11.48 11.91
C ASN A 252 15.62 12.03 13.22
N VAL A 253 15.21 13.30 13.26
CA VAL A 253 14.60 13.93 14.45
C VAL A 253 13.27 13.28 14.78
N PHE A 254 12.41 13.04 13.78
CA PHE A 254 11.11 12.39 13.97
C PHE A 254 11.28 10.95 14.45
N LEU A 255 12.22 10.20 13.87
CA LEU A 255 12.51 8.82 14.26
C LEU A 255 13.05 8.72 15.69
N LEU A 256 13.99 9.60 16.07
CA LEU A 256 14.52 9.63 17.45
C LEU A 256 13.45 10.04 18.46
N ARG A 257 12.60 11.02 18.13
CA ARG A 257 11.47 11.42 18.97
C ARG A 257 10.51 10.26 19.20
N ARG A 258 10.17 9.49 18.16
CA ARG A 258 9.29 8.31 18.30
C ARG A 258 9.92 7.22 19.17
N LEU A 259 11.21 6.95 19.02
CA LEU A 259 11.94 6.00 19.87
C LEU A 259 11.96 6.42 21.34
N ALA A 260 12.21 7.71 21.60
CA ALA A 260 12.18 8.24 22.97
C ALA A 260 10.79 8.06 23.60
N ALA A 261 9.72 8.40 22.87
CA ALA A 261 8.35 8.25 23.33
C ALA A 261 8.00 6.77 23.62
N ALA A 262 8.37 5.85 22.73
CA ALA A 262 8.17 4.41 22.92
C ALA A 262 9.01 3.85 24.10
N GLY A 263 10.20 4.39 24.33
CA GLY A 263 11.07 4.00 25.44
C GLY A 263 10.65 4.55 26.81
N THR A 264 9.89 5.65 26.83
CA THR A 264 9.36 6.26 28.07
C THR A 264 8.06 5.64 28.58
N GLN A 265 7.36 4.82 27.78
CA GLN A 265 6.18 4.05 28.22
C GLN A 265 6.55 2.83 29.11
N ARG A 266 7.69 2.89 29.80
CA ARG A 266 8.17 1.90 30.80
C ARG A 266 7.39 2.03 32.12
N THR A 267 6.08 1.99 32.06
CA THR A 267 5.22 1.74 33.23
C THR A 267 4.75 0.30 33.17
N ASP A 268 5.44 -0.57 33.92
CA ASP A 268 5.22 -1.96 34.40
C ASP A 268 4.32 -2.99 33.67
N LEU A 269 3.63 -2.70 32.58
CA LEU A 269 2.72 -3.65 31.93
C LEU A 269 2.72 -3.64 30.39
N ALA A 270 3.43 -2.72 29.73
CA ALA A 270 3.50 -2.65 28.27
C ALA A 270 4.82 -3.25 27.74
N VAL A 271 4.73 -4.39 27.03
CA VAL A 271 5.86 -4.94 26.27
C VAL A 271 6.24 -3.93 25.18
N PRO A 272 7.52 -3.53 25.06
CA PRO A 272 7.95 -2.63 23.99
C PRO A 272 7.55 -3.18 22.62
N ASN A 273 7.01 -2.32 21.75
CA ASN A 273 6.70 -2.69 20.37
C ASN A 273 8.01 -2.93 19.59
N GLU A 274 8.55 -4.14 19.69
CA GLU A 274 9.84 -4.55 19.11
C GLU A 274 9.93 -4.25 17.61
N LYS A 275 8.79 -4.38 16.91
CA LYS A 275 8.68 -4.08 15.49
C LYS A 275 8.87 -2.59 15.22
N LEU A 276 8.31 -1.71 16.05
CA LEU A 276 8.54 -0.27 15.96
C LEU A 276 10.02 0.06 16.14
N PHE A 277 10.65 -0.46 17.20
CA PHE A 277 12.07 -0.24 17.46
C PHE A 277 12.95 -0.70 16.29
N THR A 278 12.75 -1.94 15.83
CA THR A 278 13.54 -2.53 14.75
C THR A 278 13.41 -1.73 13.45
N GLN A 279 12.20 -1.40 13.03
CA GLN A 279 12.00 -0.68 11.77
C GLN A 279 12.54 0.76 11.85
N THR A 280 12.34 1.43 12.99
CA THR A 280 12.86 2.80 13.18
C THR A 280 14.38 2.84 13.14
N LEU A 281 15.04 1.88 13.79
CA LEU A 281 16.49 1.75 13.75
C LEU A 281 16.99 1.45 12.33
N GLU A 282 16.24 0.67 11.55
CA GLU A 282 16.59 0.39 10.15
C GLU A 282 16.63 1.68 9.32
N LEU A 283 15.58 2.50 9.38
CA LEU A 283 15.56 3.76 8.63
C LEU A 283 16.60 4.77 9.13
N LEU A 284 16.91 4.75 10.44
CA LEU A 284 17.98 5.57 11.00
C LEU A 284 19.37 5.25 10.43
N LYS A 285 19.64 4.00 10.04
CA LYS A 285 20.92 3.63 9.40
C LYS A 285 21.14 4.41 8.10
N TYR A 286 20.08 4.61 7.32
CA TYR A 286 20.16 5.33 6.05
C TYR A 286 20.29 6.84 6.26
N THR A 287 19.53 7.40 7.21
CA THR A 287 19.50 8.86 7.44
C THR A 287 20.73 9.39 8.18
N ARG A 288 21.41 8.57 8.99
CA ARG A 288 22.64 8.97 9.72
C ARG A 288 23.91 9.05 8.86
N ASN A 289 23.94 8.39 7.69
CA ASN A 289 25.15 8.25 6.87
C ASN A 289 25.35 9.35 5.81
N ALA A 290 24.48 10.36 5.73
CA ALA A 290 24.64 11.43 4.74
C ALA A 290 25.63 12.55 5.16
N GLU A 291 25.92 12.72 6.46
CA GLU A 291 26.81 13.80 6.94
C GLU A 291 27.81 13.36 8.03
N ILE A 292 27.87 12.08 8.42
CA ILE A 292 28.63 11.65 9.60
C ILE A 292 29.47 10.39 9.29
N ALA A 293 30.65 10.62 8.71
CA ALA A 293 31.80 9.77 9.00
C ALA A 293 32.22 10.00 10.47
N VAL A 294 31.50 9.41 11.43
CA VAL A 294 31.93 9.34 12.83
C VAL A 294 32.16 7.88 13.16
N ARG A 295 33.43 7.59 13.43
CA ARG A 295 33.91 6.39 14.09
C ARG A 295 32.98 6.09 15.27
N ILE A 296 32.23 5.01 15.19
CA ILE A 296 31.71 4.35 16.38
C ILE A 296 32.95 3.78 17.08
N PRO A 297 33.36 4.24 18.28
CA PRO A 297 34.36 3.50 19.04
C PRO A 297 33.69 2.20 19.46
N ARG A 298 34.24 1.08 18.97
CA ARG A 298 33.80 -0.29 19.28
C ARG A 298 34.02 -0.68 20.75
N GLU A 299 34.37 0.25 21.63
CA GLU A 299 34.86 -0.03 22.98
C GLU A 299 33.81 0.17 24.10
N GLY A 300 32.70 0.89 23.86
CA GLY A 300 31.71 1.17 24.91
C GLY A 300 30.74 0.03 25.29
N LEU A 301 30.72 -1.08 24.55
CA LEU A 301 29.85 -2.23 24.85
C LEU A 301 30.55 -3.33 25.66
N ALA A 302 31.88 -3.26 25.80
CA ALA A 302 32.66 -4.26 26.55
C ALA A 302 32.91 -3.84 28.02
N GLU A 303 32.95 -2.54 28.33
CA GLU A 303 33.21 -2.06 29.70
C GLU A 303 32.01 -2.22 30.64
N VAL A 304 30.78 -2.07 30.14
CA VAL A 304 29.56 -2.21 30.96
C VAL A 304 29.38 -3.65 31.46
N HIS A 305 29.83 -4.65 30.72
CA HIS A 305 29.80 -6.05 31.18
C HIS A 305 30.93 -6.40 32.16
N ARG A 306 32.02 -5.63 32.20
CA ARG A 306 33.16 -5.88 33.10
C ARG A 306 32.94 -5.27 34.47
N GLU A 307 32.34 -4.07 34.54
CA GLU A 307 32.00 -3.42 35.82
C GLU A 307 30.86 -4.14 36.55
N ALA A 308 29.83 -4.58 35.83
CA ALA A 308 28.74 -5.37 36.43
C ALA A 308 29.21 -6.74 36.98
N SER A 309 30.22 -7.34 36.36
CA SER A 309 30.78 -8.63 36.82
C SER A 309 31.71 -8.49 38.02
N GLN A 310 32.39 -7.36 38.17
CA GLN A 310 33.21 -7.07 39.36
C GLN A 310 32.36 -6.67 40.57
N GLU A 311 31.26 -5.93 40.38
CA GLU A 311 30.39 -5.54 41.49
C GLU A 311 29.63 -6.74 42.09
N VAL A 312 29.24 -7.72 41.26
CA VAL A 312 28.61 -8.97 41.71
C VAL A 312 29.61 -9.88 42.45
N ALA A 313 30.87 -9.96 41.98
CA ALA A 313 31.91 -10.75 42.64
C ALA A 313 32.35 -10.17 44.01
N VAL A 314 32.33 -8.84 44.17
CA VAL A 314 32.62 -8.18 45.45
C VAL A 314 31.48 -8.38 46.45
N ARG A 315 30.22 -8.29 46.01
CA ARG A 315 29.05 -8.54 46.87
C ARG A 315 28.95 -10.01 47.33
N GLN A 316 29.30 -10.98 46.48
CA GLN A 316 29.37 -12.40 46.88
C GLN A 316 30.53 -12.71 47.84
N LYS A 317 31.69 -12.03 47.71
CA LYS A 317 32.79 -12.17 48.68
C LYS A 317 32.47 -11.56 50.05
N MET A 318 31.67 -10.50 50.12
CA MET A 318 31.25 -9.92 51.39
C MET A 318 30.15 -10.75 52.09
N ALA A 319 29.25 -11.39 51.33
CA ALA A 319 28.21 -12.26 51.89
C ALA A 319 28.76 -13.57 52.48
N ASN A 320 29.89 -14.09 51.98
CA ASN A 320 30.53 -15.31 52.48
C ASN A 320 31.49 -15.09 53.66
N ARG A 321 31.84 -13.83 53.99
CA ARG A 321 32.66 -13.51 55.17
C ARG A 321 31.86 -13.30 56.45
N GLY A 322 30.52 -13.21 56.36
CA GLY A 322 29.63 -13.07 57.52
C GLY A 322 28.98 -14.38 58.00
N LYS A 323 29.48 -15.55 57.58
CA LYS A 323 28.94 -16.86 57.96
C LYS A 323 29.98 -17.82 58.57
N SER A 324 31.10 -17.32 59.10
CA SER A 324 32.06 -18.15 59.84
C SER A 324 32.53 -17.56 61.17
N GLU A 325 31.69 -16.76 61.82
CA GLU A 325 31.84 -16.45 63.25
C GLU A 325 30.47 -16.66 63.90
N ASP A 326 30.19 -17.92 64.21
CA ASP A 326 29.42 -18.42 65.35
C ASP A 326 29.72 -19.92 65.49
#